data_AF-A0A538T4Z6-F1
#
_entry.id   AF-A0A538T4Z6-F1
#
_cell.length_a   1.000
_cell.length_b   1.000
_cell.length_c   1.000
_cell.angle_alpha   90.00
_cell.angle_beta   90.00
_cell.angle_gamma   90.00
#
_symmetry.space_group_name_H-M   'P 1'
#
loop_
_entity.id
_entity.type
_entity.pdbx_description
1 polymer ?
#
loop_
_entity_poly.entity_id
_entity_poly.type
_entity_poly.pdbx_seq_one_letter_code
_entity_poly.pdbx_strand_id
1 'polypeptide(L)'
;MRLELLPRIRRMNPSIQETLLRESALFAEVDSYLGAEAGRLLPNVVITRERGKIELDAAGLLLYPEVLRKYIFRYVLRELNEDILDLSTAHVSALHSLLTSRSGRSADFPMGIRARRERGALVFTKREGEPERVEARSNA
;
A
#
# COMPACT_ATOMS: atom_id res chain seq x y z
N MET A 1 -0.96 6.00 13.60
CA MET A 1 -1.53 7.17 14.31
C MET A 1 -3.04 7.00 14.52
N ARG A 2 -3.48 6.29 15.58
CA ARG A 2 -4.93 6.05 15.82
C ARG A 2 -5.43 6.37 17.24
N LEU A 3 -4.57 6.85 18.14
CA LEU A 3 -4.94 6.94 19.57
C LEU A 3 -4.96 8.34 20.19
N GLU A 4 -4.46 9.39 19.52
CA GLU A 4 -4.40 10.74 20.13
C GLU A 4 -5.64 11.62 19.87
N LEU A 5 -6.54 11.24 18.95
CA LEU A 5 -7.73 12.03 18.62
C LEU A 5 -8.94 11.70 19.51
N LEU A 6 -9.06 10.45 19.99
CA LEU A 6 -10.18 9.99 20.81
C LEU A 6 -10.38 10.80 22.11
N PRO A 7 -9.33 11.19 22.86
CA PRO A 7 -9.51 11.97 24.09
C PRO A 7 -9.95 13.42 23.84
N ARG A 8 -9.70 13.97 22.65
CA ARG A 8 -10.10 15.33 22.27
C ARG A 8 -11.53 15.37 21.73
N ILE A 9 -11.92 14.36 20.96
CA ILE A 9 -13.30 14.20 20.45
C ILE A 9 -14.30 14.03 21.60
N ARG A 10 -13.92 13.30 22.66
CA ARG A 10 -14.76 13.12 23.87
C ARG A 10 -15.16 14.42 24.59
N ARG A 11 -14.42 15.52 24.37
CA ARG A 11 -14.71 16.85 24.94
C ARG A 11 -15.57 17.73 24.02
N MET A 12 -15.90 17.27 22.82
CA MET A 12 -16.74 17.99 21.86
C MET A 12 -18.23 17.75 22.14
N ASN A 13 -19.09 18.66 21.67
CA ASN A 13 -20.55 18.52 21.76
C ASN A 13 -21.02 17.16 21.19
N PRO A 14 -21.93 16.43 21.87
CA PRO A 14 -22.46 15.14 21.42
C PRO A 14 -22.89 15.07 19.94
N SER A 15 -23.42 16.16 19.38
CA SER A 15 -23.80 16.21 17.96
C SER A 15 -22.61 16.06 17.01
N ILE A 16 -21.44 16.59 17.38
CA ILE A 16 -20.22 16.48 16.57
C ILE A 16 -19.65 15.06 16.68
N GLN A 17 -19.73 14.43 17.86
CA GLN A 17 -19.33 13.04 18.04
C GLN A 17 -20.18 12.09 17.19
N GLU A 18 -21.51 12.27 17.21
CA GLU A 18 -22.43 11.46 16.42
C GLU A 18 -22.18 11.60 14.91
N THR A 19 -22.01 12.85 14.45
CA THR A 19 -21.68 13.12 13.04
C THR A 19 -20.37 12.45 12.66
N LEU A 20 -19.32 12.60 13.46
CA LEU A 20 -18.03 11.99 13.18
C LEU A 20 -18.07 10.46 13.17
N LEU A 21 -18.82 9.84 14.08
CA LEU A 21 -19.01 8.39 14.10
C LEU A 21 -19.69 7.90 12.82
N ARG A 22 -20.76 8.59 12.41
CA ARG A 22 -21.50 8.29 11.18
C ARG A 22 -20.62 8.40 9.94
N GLU A 23 -19.89 9.51 9.80
CA GLU A 23 -18.95 9.71 8.69
C GLU A 23 -17.81 8.67 8.72
N SER A 24 -17.31 8.31 9.90
CA SER A 24 -16.27 7.28 10.03
C SER A 24 -16.74 5.90 9.59
N ALA A 25 -18.01 5.56 9.83
CA ALA A 25 -18.62 4.32 9.37
C ALA A 25 -18.73 4.30 7.84
N LEU A 26 -19.17 5.42 7.24
CA LEU A 26 -19.21 5.57 5.79
C LEU A 26 -17.82 5.43 5.14
N PHE A 27 -16.79 6.04 5.73
CA PHE A 27 -15.41 5.88 5.23
C PHE A 27 -14.91 4.44 5.35
N ALA A 28 -15.28 3.72 6.41
CA ALA A 28 -14.92 2.31 6.57
C ALA A 28 -15.61 1.44 5.50
N GLU A 29 -16.87 1.73 5.17
CA GLU A 29 -17.61 1.06 4.10
C GLU A 29 -16.95 1.30 2.73
N VAL A 30 -16.59 2.55 2.43
CA VAL A 30 -15.89 2.92 1.19
C VAL A 30 -14.51 2.26 1.11
N ASP A 31 -13.74 2.23 2.20
CA ASP A 31 -12.44 1.56 2.24
C ASP A 31 -12.58 0.05 1.99
N SER A 32 -13.60 -0.58 2.59
CA SER A 32 -13.93 -1.98 2.36
C SER A 32 -14.31 -2.26 0.91
N TYR A 33 -15.16 -1.43 0.32
CA TYR A 33 -15.54 -1.52 -1.09
C TYR A 33 -14.33 -1.39 -2.02
N LEU A 34 -13.48 -0.38 -1.83
CA LEU A 34 -12.30 -0.16 -2.66
C LEU A 34 -11.28 -1.31 -2.52
N GLY A 35 -11.15 -1.87 -1.32
CA GLY A 35 -10.38 -3.09 -1.09
C GLY A 35 -10.94 -4.27 -1.89
N ALA A 36 -12.23 -4.58 -1.73
CA ALA A 36 -12.87 -5.67 -2.45
C ALA A 36 -12.75 -5.49 -3.97
N GLU A 37 -12.96 -4.27 -4.47
CA GLU A 37 -12.85 -3.97 -5.89
C GLU A 37 -11.43 -4.16 -6.42
N ALA A 38 -10.41 -3.66 -5.72
CA ALA A 38 -9.02 -3.91 -6.09
C ALA A 38 -8.67 -5.41 -6.11
N GLY A 39 -9.23 -6.19 -5.18
CA GLY A 39 -9.09 -7.65 -5.18
C GLY A 39 -9.69 -8.30 -6.43
N ARG A 40 -10.85 -7.82 -6.90
CA ARG A 40 -11.48 -8.28 -8.16
C ARG A 40 -10.67 -7.89 -9.40
N LEU A 41 -10.02 -6.73 -9.39
CA LEU A 41 -9.27 -6.20 -10.52
C LEU A 41 -7.84 -6.75 -10.61
N LEU A 42 -7.24 -7.15 -9.47
CA LEU A 42 -5.87 -7.64 -9.40
C LEU A 42 -5.55 -8.73 -10.44
N PRO A 43 -6.37 -9.79 -10.64
CA PRO A 43 -6.08 -10.83 -11.64
C PRO A 43 -5.91 -10.29 -13.07
N ASN A 44 -6.54 -9.17 -13.41
CA ASN A 44 -6.47 -8.59 -14.75
C ASN A 44 -5.11 -7.96 -15.07
N VAL A 45 -4.30 -7.69 -14.05
CA VAL A 45 -2.97 -7.06 -14.19
C VAL A 45 -1.85 -7.96 -13.74
N VAL A 46 -2.12 -9.15 -13.19
CA VAL A 46 -1.06 -10.08 -12.78
C VAL A 46 -0.50 -10.78 -14.01
N ILE A 47 0.81 -10.65 -14.21
CA ILE A 47 1.56 -11.41 -15.22
C ILE A 47 2.07 -12.72 -14.61
N THR A 48 2.74 -12.61 -13.46
CA THR A 48 3.36 -13.74 -12.75
C THR A 48 3.09 -13.59 -11.26
N ARG A 49 2.82 -14.70 -10.57
CA ARG A 49 2.56 -14.73 -9.13
C ARG A 49 3.17 -16.00 -8.54
N GLU A 50 4.31 -15.84 -7.87
CA GLU A 50 5.12 -16.91 -7.30
C GLU A 50 5.48 -16.58 -5.86
N ARG A 51 5.98 -17.57 -5.11
CA ARG A 51 6.41 -17.34 -3.73
C ARG A 51 7.53 -16.30 -3.71
N GLY A 52 7.28 -15.17 -3.03
CA GLY A 52 8.24 -14.08 -2.89
C GLY A 52 8.42 -13.20 -4.13
N LYS A 53 7.64 -13.40 -5.20
CA LYS A 53 7.70 -12.59 -6.42
C LYS A 53 6.33 -12.40 -7.08
N ILE A 54 5.98 -11.16 -7.37
CA ILE A 54 4.75 -10.80 -8.08
C ILE A 54 5.09 -9.81 -9.19
N GLU A 55 4.61 -10.08 -10.41
CA GLU A 55 4.78 -9.21 -11.57
C GLU A 55 3.43 -8.69 -12.03
N LEU A 56 3.32 -7.37 -12.17
CA LEU A 56 2.11 -6.72 -12.64
C LEU A 56 2.34 -6.03 -13.98
N ASP A 57 1.39 -6.12 -14.92
CA ASP A 57 1.38 -5.31 -16.14
C ASP A 57 1.24 -3.83 -15.77
N ALA A 58 2.29 -3.07 -16.06
CA ALA A 58 2.31 -1.67 -15.70
C ALA A 58 1.45 -0.82 -16.63
N ALA A 59 1.24 -1.22 -17.88
CA ALA A 59 0.34 -0.51 -18.79
C ALA A 59 -1.12 -0.75 -18.37
N GLY A 60 -1.49 -2.01 -18.11
CA GLY A 60 -2.80 -2.38 -17.56
C GLY A 60 -3.10 -1.69 -16.22
N LEU A 61 -2.12 -1.57 -15.33
CA LEU A 61 -2.27 -0.81 -14.08
C LEU A 61 -2.65 0.65 -14.34
N LEU A 62 -2.04 1.32 -15.32
CA LEU A 62 -2.29 2.73 -15.65
C LEU A 62 -3.70 3.01 -16.17
N LEU A 63 -4.47 1.98 -16.56
CA LEU A 63 -5.87 2.12 -16.94
C LEU A 63 -6.80 2.33 -15.74
N TYR A 64 -6.34 2.01 -14.53
CA TYR A 64 -7.13 2.18 -13.32
C TYR A 64 -6.87 3.51 -12.61
N PRO A 65 -7.90 4.10 -11.96
CA PRO A 65 -7.74 5.23 -11.06
C PRO A 65 -6.64 5.03 -10.03
N GLU A 66 -5.97 6.13 -9.63
CA GLU A 66 -4.88 6.10 -8.65
C GLU A 66 -5.28 5.43 -7.33
N VAL A 67 -6.50 5.70 -6.86
CA VAL A 67 -7.04 5.07 -5.65
C VAL A 67 -7.06 3.54 -5.78
N LEU A 68 -7.56 2.98 -6.88
CA LEU A 68 -7.62 1.52 -7.06
C LEU A 68 -6.23 0.91 -7.22
N ARG A 69 -5.32 1.57 -7.95
CA ARG A 69 -3.91 1.14 -8.02
C ARG A 69 -3.26 1.07 -6.63
N LYS A 70 -3.53 2.03 -5.75
CA LYS A 70 -3.06 2.01 -4.36
C LYS A 70 -3.55 0.76 -3.62
N TYR A 71 -4.83 0.40 -3.72
CA TYR A 71 -5.35 -0.82 -3.07
C TYR A 71 -4.76 -2.09 -3.70
N ILE A 72 -4.56 -2.14 -5.02
CA ILE A 72 -3.87 -3.25 -5.70
C ILE A 72 -2.45 -3.42 -5.14
N PHE A 73 -1.71 -2.32 -4.97
CA PHE A 73 -0.38 -2.38 -4.36
C PHE A 73 -0.42 -2.87 -2.91
N ARG A 74 -1.43 -2.48 -2.12
CA ARG A 74 -1.60 -3.01 -0.75
C ARG A 74 -1.79 -4.52 -0.75
N TYR A 75 -2.55 -5.09 -1.70
CA TYR A 75 -2.70 -6.54 -1.82
C TYR A 75 -1.36 -7.22 -2.11
N VAL A 76 -0.63 -6.75 -3.12
CA VAL A 76 0.65 -7.34 -3.50
C VAL A 76 1.67 -7.30 -2.37
N LEU A 77 1.75 -6.17 -1.66
CA LEU A 77 2.69 -6.03 -0.56
C LEU A 77 2.32 -6.87 0.67
N ARG A 78 1.03 -6.97 0.99
CA ARG A 78 0.53 -7.87 2.06
C ARG A 78 0.69 -9.34 1.73
N GLU A 79 0.67 -9.68 0.45
CA GLU A 79 0.90 -11.05 0.03
C GLU A 79 2.39 -11.42 0.13
N LEU A 80 3.28 -10.49 -0.23
CA LEU A 80 4.72 -10.68 -0.09
C LEU A 80 5.19 -10.62 1.36
N ASN A 81 4.44 -9.94 2.23
CA ASN A 81 4.72 -9.92 3.66
C ASN A 81 3.44 -10.06 4.48
N GLU A 82 3.37 -11.14 5.27
CA GLU A 82 2.21 -11.50 6.09
C GLU A 82 1.84 -10.42 7.15
N ASP A 83 2.70 -9.41 7.36
CA ASP A 83 2.42 -8.27 8.21
C ASP A 83 1.61 -7.15 7.53
N ILE A 84 0.92 -6.37 8.36
CA ILE A 84 0.19 -5.18 7.93
C ILE A 84 1.19 -4.10 7.50
N LEU A 85 1.41 -3.99 6.20
CA LEU A 85 2.14 -2.85 5.64
C LEU A 85 1.22 -1.63 5.47
N ASP A 86 1.45 -0.59 6.26
CA ASP A 86 0.83 0.71 6.03
C ASP A 86 1.63 1.49 4.97
N LEU A 87 1.05 1.56 3.77
CA LEU A 87 1.58 2.37 2.68
C LEU A 87 1.38 3.86 2.99
N SER A 88 2.47 4.54 3.33
CA SER A 88 2.51 6.00 3.36
C SER A 88 2.28 6.59 1.97
N THR A 89 1.92 7.88 1.91
CA THR A 89 1.79 8.63 0.65
C THR A 89 3.09 8.60 -0.16
N ALA A 90 4.26 8.61 0.50
CA ALA A 90 5.55 8.53 -0.18
C ALA A 90 5.75 7.18 -0.88
N HIS A 91 5.37 6.07 -0.25
CA HIS A 91 5.46 4.74 -0.87
C HIS A 91 4.56 4.62 -2.10
N VAL A 92 3.32 5.11 -2.01
CA VAL A 92 2.37 5.09 -3.14
C VAL A 92 2.90 5.94 -4.30
N SER A 93 3.41 7.13 -4.00
CA SER A 93 4.04 8.02 -5.00
C SER A 93 5.25 7.37 -5.67
N ALA A 94 6.10 6.65 -4.91
CA ALA A 94 7.23 5.91 -5.47
C ALA A 94 6.78 4.82 -6.46
N LEU A 95 5.72 4.07 -6.13
CA LEU A 95 5.17 3.05 -7.02
C LEU A 95 4.58 3.66 -8.31
N HIS A 96 3.85 4.77 -8.20
CA HIS A 96 3.36 5.49 -9.38
C HIS A 96 4.49 6.06 -10.23
N SER A 97 5.55 6.56 -9.61
CA SER A 97 6.75 7.00 -10.32
C SER A 97 7.42 5.85 -11.07
N LEU A 98 7.47 4.65 -10.48
CA LEU A 98 7.98 3.45 -11.16
C LEU A 98 7.11 3.03 -12.36
N LEU A 99 5.79 3.16 -12.28
CA LEU A 99 4.87 2.86 -13.38
C LEU A 99 5.08 3.74 -14.61
N THR A 100 5.61 4.95 -14.45
CA THR A 100 5.83 5.90 -15.55
C THR A 100 7.32 6.03 -15.92
N SER A 101 8.20 5.41 -15.15
CA SER A 101 9.64 5.44 -15.38
C SER A 101 10.11 4.53 -16.52
N ARG A 102 11.33 4.80 -17.00
CA ARG A 102 12.05 3.87 -17.89
C ARG A 102 12.40 2.57 -17.14
N SER A 103 12.50 1.48 -17.90
CA SER A 103 12.97 0.18 -17.39
C SER A 103 14.29 0.31 -16.64
N GLY A 104 14.42 -0.42 -15.53
CA GLY A 104 15.63 -0.45 -14.70
C GLY A 104 15.54 0.37 -13.41
N ARG A 105 14.57 1.29 -13.26
CA ARG A 105 14.36 1.95 -11.96
C ARG A 105 13.77 1.00 -10.93
N SER A 106 14.18 1.17 -9.68
CA SER A 106 13.66 0.42 -8.54
C SER A 106 13.52 1.32 -7.31
N ALA A 107 12.69 0.88 -6.38
CA ALA A 107 12.57 1.45 -5.04
C ALA A 107 12.47 0.33 -4.02
N ASP A 108 13.06 0.56 -2.85
CA ASP A 108 12.98 -0.34 -1.70
C ASP A 108 11.82 0.11 -0.80
N PHE A 109 11.09 -0.87 -0.28
CA PHE A 109 9.94 -0.72 0.58
C PHE A 109 10.21 -1.44 1.90
N PRO A 110 9.49 -1.10 2.98
CA PRO A 110 9.67 -1.76 4.27
C PRO A 110 9.55 -3.29 4.16
N MET A 111 10.13 -3.99 5.14
CA MET A 111 10.09 -5.46 5.24
C MET A 111 10.80 -6.17 4.08
N GLY A 112 11.85 -5.55 3.54
CA GLY A 112 12.74 -6.17 2.53
C GLY A 112 12.11 -6.34 1.16
N ILE A 113 11.03 -5.63 0.85
CA ILE A 113 10.38 -5.69 -0.47
C ILE A 113 11.04 -4.69 -1.41
N ARG A 114 11.39 -5.15 -2.61
CA ARG A 114 11.88 -4.29 -3.71
C ARG A 114 10.87 -4.28 -4.84
N ALA A 115 10.52 -3.09 -5.33
CA ALA A 115 9.77 -2.94 -6.57
C ALA A 115 10.67 -2.41 -7.68
N ARG A 116 10.58 -2.98 -8.90
CA ARG A 116 11.41 -2.62 -10.05
C ARG A 116 10.59 -2.55 -11.32
N ARG A 117 10.85 -1.55 -12.16
CA ARG A 117 10.28 -1.48 -13.51
C ARG A 117 11.11 -2.34 -14.46
N GLU A 118 10.49 -3.35 -15.07
CA GLU A 118 11.15 -4.30 -15.97
C GLU A 118 10.28 -4.59 -17.19
N ARG A 119 10.76 -4.29 -18.42
CA ARG A 119 10.15 -4.77 -19.68
C ARG A 119 8.61 -4.70 -19.74
N GLY A 120 8.04 -3.57 -19.33
CA GLY A 120 6.58 -3.35 -19.32
C GLY A 120 5.85 -3.77 -18.04
N ALA A 121 6.52 -4.50 -17.14
CA ALA A 121 5.99 -4.94 -15.86
C ALA A 121 6.54 -4.13 -14.67
N LEU A 122 5.77 -4.05 -13.60
CA LEU A 122 6.23 -3.67 -12.26
C LEU A 122 6.43 -4.96 -11.46
N VAL A 123 7.68 -5.28 -11.15
CA VAL A 123 8.10 -6.51 -10.50
C VAL A 123 8.35 -6.23 -9.03
N PHE A 124 7.71 -7.00 -8.15
CA PHE A 124 7.89 -6.96 -6.72
C PHE A 124 8.58 -8.24 -6.27
N THR A 125 9.64 -8.11 -5.47
CA THR A 125 10.35 -9.24 -4.87
C THR A 125 10.56 -9.04 -3.39
N LYS A 126 10.35 -10.11 -2.60
CA LYS A 126 10.80 -10.16 -1.21
C LYS A 126 12.26 -10.59 -1.21
N ARG A 127 13.13 -9.80 -0.60
CA ARG A 127 14.52 -10.21 -0.35
C ARG A 127 14.53 -11.22 0.79
N GLU A 128 15.07 -12.40 0.55
CA GLU A 128 15.41 -13.31 1.64
C GLU A 128 16.66 -12.77 2.34
N GLY A 129 16.51 -12.38 3.62
CA GLY A 129 17.62 -12.02 4.50
C GLY A 129 18.04 -10.55 4.48
N GLU A 130 17.30 -9.70 5.20
CA GLU A 130 17.90 -8.56 5.92
C GLU A 130 17.13 -8.40 7.23
N PRO A 131 17.71 -8.74 8.40
CA PRO A 131 17.10 -8.46 9.68
C PRO A 131 16.96 -6.95 9.82
N GLU A 132 15.82 -6.55 10.37
CA GLU A 132 15.48 -5.21 10.82
C GLU A 132 16.72 -4.53 11.42
N ARG A 133 17.25 -3.49 10.75
CA ARG A 133 18.20 -2.60 11.38
C ARG A 133 17.44 -1.85 12.47
N VAL A 134 17.41 -2.44 13.66
CA VAL A 134 17.05 -1.74 14.89
C VAL A 134 17.99 -0.56 14.98
N GLU A 135 17.46 0.65 14.82
CA GLU A 135 18.15 1.89 15.09
C GLU A 135 18.60 1.85 16.56
N ALA A 136 19.86 1.48 16.77
CA ALA A 136 20.55 1.73 18.01
C ALA A 136 20.62 3.25 18.17
N ARG A 137 19.77 3.78 19.04
CA ARG A 137 19.89 5.15 19.55
C ARG A 137 21.27 5.29 20.16
N SER A 138 22.11 6.05 19.46
CA SER A 138 23.29 6.70 20.04
C SER A 138 22.80 7.75 21.02
N ASN A 139 22.99 7.51 22.32
CA ASN A 139 23.06 8.60 23.29
C ASN A 139 24.53 8.73 23.67
N ALA A 140 25.14 9.80 23.14
CA ALA A 140 26.20 10.52 23.82
C ALA A 140 25.57 11.43 24.89
#